data_AF-A0A3N5FBQ9-F1
#
_entry.id   AF-A0A3N5FBQ9-F1
#
_cell.length_a   1.000
_cell.length_b   1.000
_cell.length_c   1.000
_cell.angle_alpha   90.00
_cell.angle_beta   90.00
_cell.angle_gamma   90.00
#
_symmetry.space_group_name_H-M   'P 1'
#
loop_
_entity.id
_entity.type
_entity.pdbx_description
1 polymer ?
#
loop_
_entity_poly.entity_id
_entity_poly.type
_entity_poly.pdbx_seq_one_letter_code
_entity_poly.pdbx_strand_id
1 'polypeptide(L)'
;MRDCFRTGRWGSCPPTSPTGRWWRGTRRRLTSIRVPWTASPPKRCSWRSGRRSPSVRPRARSPEATARRVHGRWATGDNRPMPTVDLILAERLDPSFKGFPPERAAFTVAEAGAQDLRLLRGDLPMPVAVLRESALRHNADWLMRFVAASGASLSPHGKTTNAPQLFAEQLRDGAWGLTVANVHQARLAVEAGARRVLMANQLASVGDAARWGALARAHADVRFLTLTDSPAQLALLVEGLVRAGAPRTDVLVELGTPGGRTGCRDAASAIALAREVAATPSLRLAGVEAFEGLNVSNDAARDAAFVGAWMRALLELAAACDREGLFAGLDEVLLSAGGSAAYDLVVGGLGGAALSRPVRIVLRSGCYLSHDDGMYRRHVAAIAARGAVHGEPPRGALEVWAAVQSRPEPDRAIVTLGRRDVGTDADLPVPKWWFRPGRDARPAPAPAHWAVFGHNDQHGYLRVDAEDTLEVGDWIGFGVSHPCTTFDKWRLVWGIDDDGRVTRAIRTYF
;
A
#
# COMPACT_ATOMS: atom_id res chain seq x y z
N MET A 1 -16.63 -46.49 -32.66
CA MET A 1 -16.60 -47.80 -33.38
C MET A 1 -15.79 -47.60 -34.65
N ARG A 2 -14.82 -48.50 -34.85
CA ARG A 2 -14.00 -48.84 -36.03
C ARG A 2 -14.51 -48.25 -37.37
N ASP A 3 -13.73 -47.67 -38.27
CA ASP A 3 -12.52 -48.14 -38.97
C ASP A 3 -12.05 -46.96 -39.87
N CYS A 4 -10.77 -46.57 -39.94
CA CYS A 4 -9.72 -47.03 -40.86
C CYS A 4 -9.28 -45.94 -41.86
N PHE A 5 -7.96 -45.73 -41.90
CA PHE A 5 -7.11 -45.31 -43.03
C PHE A 5 -7.29 -43.89 -43.64
N ARG A 6 -6.29 -43.21 -44.20
CA ARG A 6 -4.80 -43.17 -44.20
C ARG A 6 -4.48 -42.14 -45.29
N THR A 7 -3.27 -41.57 -45.26
CA THR A 7 -2.63 -40.73 -46.30
C THR A 7 -3.11 -39.27 -46.34
N GLY A 8 -2.27 -38.24 -46.45
CA GLY A 8 -0.83 -38.19 -46.68
C GLY A 8 -0.49 -37.14 -47.75
N ARG A 9 0.12 -36.05 -47.30
CA ARG A 9 1.01 -35.09 -48.01
C ARG A 9 0.44 -33.85 -48.73
N TRP A 10 0.85 -32.71 -48.17
CA TRP A 10 1.63 -31.60 -48.76
C TRP A 10 1.34 -31.13 -50.20
N GLY A 11 1.00 -29.85 -50.33
CA GLY A 11 1.05 -29.08 -51.58
C GLY A 11 0.74 -27.60 -51.37
N SER A 12 1.68 -26.74 -51.72
CA SER A 12 1.84 -25.33 -51.39
C SER A 12 1.20 -24.31 -52.37
N CYS A 13 0.79 -23.17 -51.79
CA CYS A 13 0.86 -21.79 -52.34
C CYS A 13 -0.15 -21.26 -53.41
N PRO A 14 -0.34 -19.91 -53.48
CA PRO A 14 -1.62 -19.19 -53.72
C PRO A 14 -1.61 -18.50 -55.11
N PRO A 15 -2.11 -17.26 -55.34
CA PRO A 15 -3.28 -16.50 -54.87
C PRO A 15 -4.16 -16.00 -56.05
N THR A 16 -5.45 -15.72 -55.88
CA THR A 16 -6.16 -14.75 -56.75
C THR A 16 -7.43 -14.21 -56.09
N SER A 17 -7.41 -12.93 -55.74
CA SER A 17 -8.61 -12.08 -55.79
C SER A 17 -8.89 -11.69 -57.25
N PRO A 18 -10.16 -11.50 -57.66
CA PRO A 18 -10.58 -10.12 -57.89
C PRO A 18 -12.07 -9.83 -57.58
N THR A 19 -12.29 -8.61 -57.06
CA THR A 19 -13.36 -7.64 -57.35
C THR A 19 -14.81 -8.06 -57.71
N GLY A 20 -15.78 -7.41 -57.05
CA GLY A 20 -17.11 -7.08 -57.64
C GLY A 20 -18.31 -7.37 -56.72
N ARG A 21 -18.71 -6.48 -55.80
CA ARG A 21 -19.77 -5.44 -55.91
C ARG A 21 -21.24 -5.92 -56.04
N TRP A 22 -22.01 -5.62 -54.96
CA TRP A 22 -23.47 -5.36 -54.81
C TRP A 22 -24.51 -6.48 -54.99
N TRP A 23 -25.28 -6.78 -53.93
CA TRP A 23 -26.67 -6.31 -53.74
C TRP A 23 -27.24 -6.65 -52.35
N ARG A 24 -28.24 -5.85 -51.94
CA ARG A 24 -28.93 -5.79 -50.64
C ARG A 24 -29.87 -6.99 -50.41
N GLY A 25 -30.07 -7.38 -49.14
CA GLY A 25 -31.21 -8.24 -48.78
C GLY A 25 -31.19 -8.80 -47.35
N THR A 26 -31.85 -8.10 -46.43
CA THR A 26 -32.58 -8.62 -45.24
C THR A 26 -31.96 -9.74 -44.39
N ARG A 27 -31.44 -9.39 -43.20
CA ARG A 27 -31.25 -10.35 -42.09
C ARG A 27 -32.45 -10.33 -41.13
N ARG A 28 -33.21 -11.43 -41.13
CA ARG A 28 -34.13 -11.79 -40.04
C ARG A 28 -33.34 -12.28 -38.83
N ARG A 29 -33.80 -11.86 -37.65
CA ARG A 29 -33.35 -12.27 -36.32
C ARG A 29 -33.75 -13.71 -36.03
N LEU A 30 -32.85 -14.48 -35.40
CA LEU A 30 -33.22 -15.64 -34.60
C LEU A 30 -32.54 -15.57 -33.23
N THR A 31 -33.42 -15.33 -32.27
CA THR A 31 -33.45 -15.54 -30.82
C THR A 31 -32.37 -16.40 -30.14
N SER A 32 -31.74 -15.82 -29.11
CA SER A 32 -31.07 -16.53 -28.02
C SER A 32 -32.03 -16.77 -26.85
N ILE A 33 -32.02 -17.99 -26.33
CA ILE A 33 -32.76 -18.48 -25.16
C ILE A 33 -32.33 -17.72 -23.89
N ARG A 34 -33.30 -17.19 -23.13
CA ARG A 34 -33.10 -16.61 -21.78
C ARG A 34 -33.94 -17.37 -20.76
N VAL A 35 -33.30 -17.79 -19.68
CA VAL A 35 -33.90 -18.40 -18.48
C VAL A 35 -34.42 -17.28 -17.56
N PRO A 36 -35.65 -17.35 -17.00
CA PRO A 36 -36.19 -16.26 -16.20
C PRO A 36 -35.77 -16.36 -14.72
N TRP A 37 -35.17 -15.30 -14.20
CA TRP A 37 -35.09 -15.00 -12.76
C TRP A 37 -36.35 -14.23 -12.36
N THR A 38 -37.08 -14.73 -11.37
CA THR A 38 -38.24 -14.08 -10.76
C THR A 38 -37.78 -13.10 -9.67
N ALA A 39 -38.11 -11.82 -9.84
CA ALA A 39 -37.89 -10.78 -8.84
C ALA A 39 -39.12 -10.65 -7.93
N SER A 40 -38.91 -10.71 -6.60
CA SER A 40 -39.93 -10.40 -5.60
C SER A 40 -40.05 -8.88 -5.37
N PRO A 41 -41.26 -8.32 -5.16
CA PRO A 41 -41.45 -6.89 -4.91
C PRO A 41 -41.23 -6.52 -3.42
N PRO A 42 -40.96 -5.24 -3.11
CA PRO A 42 -40.64 -4.79 -1.75
C PRO A 42 -41.88 -4.70 -0.85
N LYS A 43 -41.75 -5.23 0.38
CA LYS A 43 -42.77 -5.10 1.43
C LYS A 43 -42.77 -3.68 1.99
N ARG A 44 -43.86 -2.93 1.80
CA ARG A 44 -44.19 -1.70 2.55
C ARG A 44 -44.99 -2.07 3.80
N CYS A 45 -44.48 -1.75 4.98
CA CYS A 45 -45.26 -1.77 6.22
C CYS A 45 -46.16 -0.53 6.29
N SER A 46 -47.46 -0.76 6.40
CA SER A 46 -48.48 0.25 6.71
C SER A 46 -48.76 0.24 8.21
N TRP A 47 -48.77 1.42 8.83
CA TRP A 47 -49.37 1.62 10.16
C TRP A 47 -50.63 2.46 10.02
N ARG A 48 -51.74 1.91 10.53
CA ARG A 48 -53.08 2.48 10.53
C ARG A 48 -53.20 3.65 11.51
N SER A 49 -53.99 4.62 11.09
CA SER A 49 -54.52 5.73 11.89
C SER A 49 -55.61 5.30 12.89
N GLY A 50 -55.65 5.94 14.06
CA GLY A 50 -56.90 6.29 14.74
C GLY A 50 -56.96 6.08 16.25
N ARG A 51 -56.92 7.18 17.03
CA ARG A 51 -58.00 7.63 17.96
C ARG A 51 -57.63 8.94 18.66
N ARG A 52 -58.67 9.68 19.06
CA ARG A 52 -58.73 11.09 19.43
C ARG A 52 -58.83 11.30 20.96
N SER A 53 -58.07 12.28 21.49
CA SER A 53 -58.34 13.24 22.60
C SER A 53 -58.61 12.72 24.05
N PRO A 54 -58.49 13.55 25.14
CA PRO A 54 -58.53 15.03 25.20
C PRO A 54 -57.48 15.76 26.08
N SER A 55 -57.61 17.09 25.98
CA SER A 55 -56.86 18.24 26.51
C SER A 55 -56.59 18.33 28.03
N VAL A 56 -55.45 18.93 28.39
CA VAL A 56 -55.26 19.71 29.65
C VAL A 56 -54.40 20.96 29.37
N ARG A 57 -54.82 22.10 29.94
CA ARG A 57 -54.28 23.48 29.82
C ARG A 57 -52.88 23.67 30.45
N PRO A 58 -52.12 24.73 30.08
CA PRO A 58 -50.79 24.98 30.63
C PRO A 58 -50.86 25.69 31.99
N ARG A 59 -50.00 25.29 32.93
CA ARG A 59 -49.71 26.05 34.16
C ARG A 59 -48.29 26.59 34.09
N ALA A 60 -48.16 27.92 34.16
CA ALA A 60 -46.91 28.59 34.45
C ALA A 60 -46.54 28.39 35.94
N ARG A 61 -45.27 28.09 36.23
CA ARG A 61 -44.60 28.36 37.52
C ARG A 61 -43.09 28.55 37.31
N SER A 62 -42.53 29.31 38.24
CA SER A 62 -41.33 30.16 38.27
C SER A 62 -39.96 29.45 38.19
N PRO A 63 -38.88 30.22 37.96
CA PRO A 63 -37.54 29.72 37.75
C PRO A 63 -36.76 29.66 39.06
N GLU A 64 -36.36 28.47 39.49
CA GLU A 64 -35.23 28.29 40.43
C GLU A 64 -34.94 26.79 40.57
N ALA A 65 -33.96 26.30 39.81
CA ALA A 65 -33.22 25.10 40.14
C ALA A 65 -31.83 25.23 39.51
N THR A 66 -30.86 25.42 40.39
CA THR A 66 -29.42 25.52 40.18
C THR A 66 -28.91 24.38 39.31
N ALA A 67 -28.80 24.64 38.01
CA ALA A 67 -27.97 23.83 37.11
C ALA A 67 -26.51 23.99 37.54
N ARG A 68 -26.00 23.01 38.30
CA ARG A 68 -24.56 22.80 38.44
C ARG A 68 -23.99 22.60 37.04
N ARG A 69 -23.49 23.69 36.45
CA ARG A 69 -22.59 23.64 35.30
C ARG A 69 -21.37 22.87 35.75
N VAL A 70 -21.30 21.59 35.38
CA VAL A 70 -20.02 20.91 35.24
C VAL A 70 -19.33 21.59 34.06
N HIS A 71 -18.67 22.71 34.33
CA HIS A 71 -17.60 23.20 33.48
C HIS A 71 -16.45 22.22 33.60
N GLY A 72 -16.62 21.05 32.98
CA GLY A 72 -15.50 20.25 32.53
C GLY A 72 -14.77 21.11 31.51
N ARG A 73 -13.74 21.82 31.99
CA ARG A 73 -12.62 22.19 31.13
C ARG A 73 -12.19 20.88 30.48
N TRP A 74 -12.54 20.70 29.21
CA TRP A 74 -11.70 19.91 28.33
C TRP A 74 -10.36 20.63 28.37
N ALA A 75 -9.49 20.19 29.29
CA ALA A 75 -8.10 20.56 29.25
C ALA A 75 -7.66 20.33 27.80
N THR A 76 -7.07 21.36 27.22
CA THR A 76 -6.35 21.33 25.94
C THR A 76 -5.79 19.94 25.73
N GLY A 77 -6.25 19.28 24.65
CA GLY A 77 -6.00 17.87 24.40
C GLY A 77 -4.56 17.50 24.72
N ASP A 78 -4.40 16.37 25.41
CA ASP A 78 -3.13 15.71 25.65
C ASP A 78 -2.44 15.51 24.30
N ASN A 79 -1.70 16.54 23.87
CA ASN A 79 -1.01 16.63 22.60
C ASN A 79 0.29 15.85 22.77
N ARG A 80 0.18 14.57 23.15
CA ARG A 80 1.34 13.70 23.23
C ARG A 80 1.99 13.73 21.85
N PRO A 81 3.25 14.16 21.75
CA PRO A 81 3.97 14.05 20.50
C PRO A 81 3.91 12.58 20.05
N MET A 82 3.81 12.35 18.75
CA MET A 82 3.99 11.01 18.22
C MET A 82 5.35 10.50 18.70
N PRO A 83 5.47 9.23 19.11
CA PRO A 83 6.68 8.77 19.75
C PRO A 83 7.82 8.74 18.73
N THR A 84 8.95 9.38 19.09
CA THR A 84 10.24 9.16 18.42
C THR A 84 10.62 7.69 18.51
N VAL A 85 11.56 7.23 17.67
CA VAL A 85 12.04 5.83 17.75
C VAL A 85 12.49 5.46 19.16
N ASP A 86 13.15 6.35 19.89
CA ASP A 86 13.57 6.10 21.28
C ASP A 86 12.38 5.92 22.23
N LEU A 87 11.31 6.72 22.06
CA LEU A 87 10.08 6.56 22.84
C LEU A 87 9.34 5.27 22.49
N ILE A 88 9.38 4.84 21.22
CA ILE A 88 8.84 3.54 20.78
C ILE A 88 9.62 2.41 21.44
N LEU A 89 10.95 2.49 21.46
CA LEU A 89 11.81 1.51 22.10
C LEU A 89 11.55 1.38 23.61
N ALA A 90 11.14 2.47 24.27
CA ALA A 90 10.73 2.50 25.67
C ALA A 90 9.26 2.07 25.92
N GLU A 91 8.45 1.89 24.87
CA GLU A 91 7.05 1.48 25.00
C GLU A 91 6.96 0.08 25.65
N ARG A 92 6.09 -0.09 26.64
CA ARG A 92 5.84 -1.39 27.27
C ARG A 92 4.90 -2.24 26.41
N LEU A 93 5.33 -3.46 26.13
CA LEU A 93 4.54 -4.53 25.55
C LEU A 93 3.93 -5.38 26.67
N ASP A 94 2.65 -5.69 26.54
CA ASP A 94 1.88 -6.48 27.50
C ASP A 94 0.83 -7.37 26.77
N PRO A 95 0.06 -8.21 27.50
CA PRO A 95 -0.92 -9.10 26.89
C PRO A 95 -2.08 -8.44 26.14
N SER A 96 -2.19 -7.10 26.12
CA SER A 96 -3.15 -6.40 25.25
C SER A 96 -2.75 -6.42 23.77
N PHE A 97 -1.49 -6.74 23.46
CA PHE A 97 -1.03 -6.91 22.10
C PHE A 97 -1.30 -8.33 21.60
N LYS A 98 -2.07 -8.44 20.52
CA LYS A 98 -2.21 -9.67 19.75
C LYS A 98 -0.82 -10.19 19.34
N GLY A 99 -0.56 -11.48 19.58
CA GLY A 99 0.75 -12.09 19.32
C GLY A 99 1.77 -11.93 20.45
N PHE A 100 1.41 -11.30 21.58
CA PHE A 100 2.24 -11.24 22.78
C PHE A 100 2.01 -12.47 23.68
N PRO A 101 3.06 -13.12 24.21
CA PRO A 101 2.93 -14.27 25.12
C PRO A 101 2.30 -13.87 26.47
N PRO A 102 1.09 -14.35 26.80
CA PRO A 102 0.38 -13.92 28.01
C PRO A 102 1.07 -14.33 29.32
N GLU A 103 1.91 -15.37 29.30
CA GLU A 103 2.68 -15.86 30.45
C GLU A 103 3.94 -15.04 30.74
N ARG A 104 4.33 -14.13 29.84
CA ARG A 104 5.49 -13.25 30.07
C ARG A 104 5.06 -11.98 30.80
N ALA A 105 5.93 -11.53 31.71
CA ALA A 105 5.79 -10.20 32.28
C ALA A 105 5.95 -9.13 31.19
N ALA A 106 5.29 -7.99 31.35
CA ALA A 106 5.39 -6.91 30.39
C ALA A 106 6.80 -6.30 30.35
N PHE A 107 7.41 -6.25 29.17
CA PHE A 107 8.75 -5.73 28.87
C PHE A 107 8.69 -4.65 27.79
N THR A 108 9.73 -3.85 27.65
CA THR A 108 9.78 -2.78 26.64
C THR A 108 10.08 -3.31 25.24
N VAL A 109 9.75 -2.55 24.20
CA VAL A 109 10.11 -2.89 22.82
C VAL A 109 11.62 -3.15 22.66
N ALA A 110 12.48 -2.37 23.34
CA ALA A 110 13.92 -2.55 23.35
C ALA A 110 14.38 -3.90 23.97
N GLU A 111 13.66 -4.38 24.99
CA GLU A 111 14.00 -5.61 25.71
C GLU A 111 13.54 -6.89 24.98
N ALA A 112 12.72 -6.75 23.93
CA ALA A 112 12.12 -7.87 23.21
C ALA A 112 13.13 -8.95 22.75
N GLY A 113 14.26 -8.54 22.18
CA GLY A 113 15.31 -9.47 21.71
C GLY A 113 16.04 -10.23 22.81
N ALA A 114 15.93 -9.78 24.06
CA ALA A 114 16.53 -10.41 25.23
C ALA A 114 15.59 -11.40 25.94
N GLN A 115 14.32 -11.49 25.53
CA GLN A 115 13.32 -12.36 26.18
C GLN A 115 13.47 -13.86 25.84
N ASP A 116 14.47 -14.24 25.02
CA ASP A 116 14.67 -15.58 24.47
C ASP A 116 13.40 -16.21 23.88
N LEU A 117 12.51 -15.42 23.28
CA LEU A 117 11.30 -15.96 22.65
C LEU A 117 11.66 -16.63 21.32
N ARG A 118 11.05 -17.78 21.04
CA ARG A 118 11.23 -18.55 19.80
C ARG A 118 9.88 -18.97 19.25
N LEU A 119 9.67 -18.66 17.97
CA LEU A 119 8.47 -19.02 17.23
C LEU A 119 8.22 -20.53 17.28
N LEU A 120 9.23 -21.33 16.90
CA LEU A 120 9.10 -22.79 16.77
C LEU A 120 9.04 -23.53 18.11
N ARG A 121 9.40 -22.88 19.23
CA ARG A 121 9.20 -23.42 20.59
C ARG A 121 7.76 -23.21 21.08
N GLY A 122 6.97 -22.39 20.38
CA GLY A 122 5.61 -22.05 20.78
C GLY A 122 5.53 -20.95 21.83
N ASP A 123 6.58 -20.15 21.98
CA ASP A 123 6.57 -19.03 22.92
C ASP A 123 5.73 -17.84 22.42
N LEU A 124 5.16 -17.90 21.21
CA LEU A 124 4.32 -16.86 20.64
C LEU A 124 2.93 -17.44 20.35
N PRO A 125 1.83 -16.80 20.78
CA PRO A 125 0.49 -17.32 20.54
C PRO A 125 0.10 -17.18 19.07
N MET A 126 -0.57 -18.21 18.53
CA MET A 126 -1.08 -18.21 17.17
C MET A 126 -2.45 -17.51 17.06
N PRO A 127 -2.77 -16.83 15.95
CA PRO A 127 -1.84 -16.48 14.88
C PRO A 127 -0.82 -15.43 15.34
N VAL A 128 0.34 -15.38 14.67
CA VAL A 128 1.37 -14.37 14.91
C VAL A 128 2.00 -13.87 13.62
N ALA A 129 2.17 -12.55 13.48
CA ALA A 129 2.93 -11.95 12.39
C ALA A 129 4.41 -11.84 12.76
N VAL A 130 5.26 -12.29 11.85
CA VAL A 130 6.72 -12.26 11.99
C VAL A 130 7.37 -11.69 10.74
N LEU A 131 8.51 -11.02 10.92
CA LEU A 131 9.36 -10.51 9.87
C LEU A 131 10.71 -11.23 9.91
N ARG A 132 11.10 -11.87 8.80
CA ARG A 132 12.42 -12.48 8.67
C ARG A 132 13.49 -11.42 8.45
N GLU A 133 14.41 -11.29 9.39
CA GLU A 133 15.46 -10.27 9.36
C GLU A 133 16.41 -10.42 8.18
N SER A 134 16.74 -11.66 7.80
CA SER A 134 17.59 -11.96 6.64
C SER A 134 16.95 -11.49 5.34
N ALA A 135 15.65 -11.72 5.17
CA ALA A 135 14.88 -11.30 4.00
C ALA A 135 14.72 -9.77 3.95
N LEU A 136 14.45 -9.11 5.08
CA LEU A 136 14.40 -7.65 5.16
C LEU A 136 15.70 -7.00 4.68
N ARG A 137 16.86 -7.44 5.20
CA ARG A 137 18.17 -6.92 4.79
C ARG A 137 18.47 -7.19 3.32
N HIS A 138 18.23 -8.42 2.86
CA HIS A 138 18.41 -8.78 1.44
C HIS A 138 17.60 -7.88 0.52
N ASN A 139 16.33 -7.64 0.85
CA ASN A 139 15.43 -6.81 0.06
C ASN A 139 15.85 -5.33 0.07
N ALA A 140 16.31 -4.84 1.22
CA ALA A 140 16.84 -3.48 1.36
C ALA A 140 18.05 -3.29 0.43
N ASP A 141 19.05 -4.16 0.55
CA ASP A 141 20.26 -4.11 -0.26
C ASP A 141 19.94 -4.24 -1.76
N TRP A 142 18.97 -5.09 -2.11
CA TRP A 142 18.60 -5.33 -3.50
C TRP A 142 18.10 -4.07 -4.21
N LEU A 143 17.16 -3.34 -3.60
CA LEU A 143 16.64 -2.12 -4.21
C LEU A 143 17.68 -0.99 -4.14
N MET A 144 18.45 -0.90 -3.06
CA MET A 144 19.49 0.12 -2.93
C MET A 144 20.62 -0.05 -3.97
N ARG A 145 20.97 -1.28 -4.36
CA ARG A 145 21.89 -1.52 -5.49
C ARG A 145 21.34 -0.99 -6.81
N PHE A 146 20.05 -1.20 -7.09
CA PHE A 146 19.41 -0.66 -8.29
C PHE A 146 19.40 0.88 -8.28
N VAL A 147 19.06 1.49 -7.13
CA VAL A 147 19.04 2.95 -6.95
C VAL A 147 20.44 3.52 -7.19
N ALA A 148 21.48 2.93 -6.60
CA ALA A 148 22.86 3.35 -6.80
C ALA A 148 23.32 3.22 -8.26
N ALA A 149 22.98 2.11 -8.93
CA ALA A 149 23.37 1.88 -10.33
C ALA A 149 22.65 2.81 -11.33
N SER A 150 21.43 3.23 -11.00
CA SER A 150 20.59 4.03 -11.90
C SER A 150 20.72 5.54 -11.71
N GLY A 151 21.33 5.99 -10.60
CA GLY A 151 21.42 7.41 -10.23
C GLY A 151 20.10 8.02 -9.74
N ALA A 152 19.03 7.22 -9.64
CA ALA A 152 17.78 7.65 -9.04
C ALA A 152 17.91 7.81 -7.52
N SER A 153 16.93 8.47 -6.91
CA SER A 153 16.74 8.53 -5.46
C SER A 153 15.53 7.69 -5.06
N LEU A 154 15.59 7.08 -3.87
CA LEU A 154 14.45 6.35 -3.30
C LEU A 154 13.81 7.15 -2.16
N SER A 155 12.50 7.34 -2.22
CA SER A 155 11.66 7.85 -1.15
C SER A 155 10.60 6.79 -0.84
N PRO A 156 10.92 5.77 -0.03
CA PRO A 156 10.05 4.62 0.12
C PRO A 156 8.73 5.01 0.79
N HIS A 157 7.65 4.34 0.39
CA HIS A 157 6.33 4.70 0.87
C HIS A 157 6.04 4.09 2.24
N GLY A 158 6.04 4.93 3.27
CA GLY A 158 5.85 4.53 4.67
C GLY A 158 4.46 3.95 4.99
N LYS A 159 3.44 4.21 4.16
CA LYS A 159 2.08 3.68 4.37
C LYS A 159 2.02 2.16 4.42
N THR A 160 3.02 1.48 3.85
CA THR A 160 3.08 0.03 3.78
C THR A 160 3.18 -0.60 5.17
N THR A 161 4.15 -0.16 5.96
CA THR A 161 4.44 -0.76 7.27
C THR A 161 3.88 0.10 8.40
N ASN A 162 3.83 1.42 8.17
CA ASN A 162 3.55 2.42 9.17
C ASN A 162 4.34 2.22 10.48
N ALA A 163 5.60 1.79 10.34
CA ALA A 163 6.50 1.39 11.41
C ALA A 163 7.74 2.29 11.43
N PRO A 164 7.80 3.31 12.31
CA PRO A 164 8.91 4.26 12.40
C PRO A 164 10.30 3.63 12.57
N GLN A 165 10.37 2.46 13.21
CA GLN A 165 11.62 1.70 13.33
C GLN A 165 12.16 1.31 11.95
N LEU A 166 11.30 0.79 11.07
CA LEU A 166 11.68 0.43 9.69
C LEU A 166 11.93 1.68 8.83
N PHE A 167 11.24 2.78 9.09
CA PHE A 167 11.51 4.06 8.42
C PHE A 167 12.92 4.56 8.72
N ALA A 168 13.32 4.52 9.99
CA ALA A 168 14.65 4.92 10.43
C ALA A 168 15.74 4.02 9.84
N GLU A 169 15.47 2.72 9.67
CA GLU A 169 16.34 1.81 8.92
C GLU A 169 16.50 2.23 7.46
N GLN A 170 15.40 2.43 6.74
CA GLN A 170 15.46 2.84 5.32
C GLN A 170 16.21 4.16 5.12
N LEU A 171 16.03 5.12 6.03
CA LEU A 171 16.77 6.39 6.00
C LEU A 171 18.28 6.18 6.24
N ARG A 172 18.65 5.30 7.18
CA ARG A 172 20.05 4.94 7.43
C ARG A 172 20.70 4.24 6.25
N ASP A 173 19.93 3.42 5.54
CA ASP A 173 20.39 2.66 4.37
C ASP A 173 20.51 3.53 3.10
N GLY A 174 20.15 4.81 3.17
CA GLY A 174 20.38 5.79 2.11
C GLY A 174 19.13 6.26 1.37
N ALA A 175 17.93 6.00 1.88
CA ALA A 175 16.72 6.62 1.33
C ALA A 175 16.82 8.16 1.37
N TRP A 176 16.47 8.81 0.26
CA TRP A 176 16.55 10.27 0.11
C TRP A 176 15.54 11.01 1.00
N GLY A 177 14.40 10.38 1.27
CA GLY A 177 13.29 10.90 2.07
C GLY A 177 12.30 9.77 2.38
N LEU A 178 11.11 10.12 2.86
CA LEU A 178 10.00 9.18 3.03
C LEU A 178 8.75 9.67 2.31
N THR A 179 8.07 8.75 1.63
CA THR A 179 6.78 9.03 1.00
C THR A 179 5.63 8.64 1.91
N VAL A 180 4.68 9.55 2.10
CA VAL A 180 3.51 9.38 2.98
C VAL A 180 2.22 9.70 2.24
N ALA A 181 1.07 9.26 2.76
CA ALA A 181 -0.23 9.49 2.14
C ALA A 181 -1.10 10.53 2.88
N ASN A 182 -0.77 10.86 4.12
CA ASN A 182 -1.52 11.81 4.94
C ASN A 182 -0.64 12.48 6.01
N VAL A 183 -1.19 13.49 6.70
CA VAL A 183 -0.45 14.28 7.69
C VAL A 183 -0.07 13.46 8.93
N HIS A 184 -0.87 12.46 9.31
CA HIS A 184 -0.53 11.55 10.41
C HIS A 184 0.77 10.77 10.11
N GLN A 185 0.86 10.19 8.93
CA GLN A 185 2.06 9.50 8.45
C GLN A 185 3.23 10.47 8.26
N ALA A 186 2.98 11.73 7.87
CA ALA A 186 4.03 12.74 7.79
C ALA A 186 4.68 13.00 9.15
N ARG A 187 3.89 13.03 10.25
CA ARG A 187 4.44 13.13 11.61
C ARG A 187 5.31 11.92 11.94
N LEU A 188 4.82 10.70 11.67
CA LEU A 188 5.60 9.48 11.89
C LEU A 188 6.93 9.49 11.13
N ALA A 189 6.94 9.97 9.88
CA ALA A 189 8.16 10.09 9.09
C ALA A 189 9.15 11.09 9.70
N VAL A 190 8.68 12.24 10.16
CA VAL A 190 9.51 13.27 10.82
C VAL A 190 10.11 12.73 12.12
N GLU A 191 9.31 12.11 12.97
CA GLU A 191 9.76 11.55 14.26
C GLU A 191 10.68 10.32 14.07
N ALA A 192 10.62 9.66 12.91
CA ALA A 192 11.58 8.63 12.50
C ALA A 192 12.91 9.20 11.97
N GLY A 193 13.04 10.53 11.86
CA GLY A 193 14.25 11.22 11.43
C GLY A 193 14.28 11.66 9.96
N ALA A 194 13.15 11.60 9.22
CA ALA A 194 13.14 12.02 7.82
C ALA A 194 13.42 13.52 7.69
N ARG A 195 14.41 13.87 6.84
CA ARG A 195 14.71 15.26 6.45
C ARG A 195 13.96 15.72 5.21
N ARG A 196 13.30 14.79 4.52
CA ARG A 196 12.47 15.05 3.34
C ARG A 196 11.23 14.18 3.43
N VAL A 197 10.06 14.81 3.41
CA VAL A 197 8.76 14.12 3.45
C VAL A 197 7.98 14.49 2.22
N LEU A 198 7.76 13.49 1.35
CA LEU A 198 6.93 13.61 0.16
C LEU A 198 5.55 13.03 0.45
N MET A 199 4.55 13.88 0.71
CA MET A 199 3.17 13.46 0.68
C MET A 199 2.76 13.22 -0.77
N ALA A 200 2.79 11.96 -1.21
CA ALA A 200 2.33 11.55 -2.54
C ALA A 200 0.79 11.46 -2.58
N ASN A 201 0.15 12.55 -2.16
CA ASN A 201 -1.29 12.75 -2.09
C ASN A 201 -1.60 14.25 -1.98
N GLN A 202 -2.86 14.62 -2.13
CA GLN A 202 -3.35 15.99 -2.01
C GLN A 202 -3.77 16.33 -0.58
N LEU A 203 -3.55 17.60 -0.18
CA LEU A 203 -4.10 18.18 1.06
C LEU A 203 -5.51 18.70 0.79
N ALA A 204 -6.50 17.81 0.87
CA ALA A 204 -7.89 18.08 0.47
C ALA A 204 -8.75 18.76 1.55
N SER A 205 -8.16 19.26 2.64
CA SER A 205 -8.89 20.03 3.67
C SER A 205 -8.01 21.13 4.26
N VAL A 206 -8.61 22.28 4.58
CA VAL A 206 -7.92 23.38 5.26
C VAL A 206 -7.36 22.92 6.61
N GLY A 207 -8.06 22.02 7.30
CA GLY A 207 -7.64 21.47 8.58
C GLY A 207 -6.35 20.65 8.46
N ASP A 208 -6.27 19.77 7.46
CA ASP A 208 -5.06 18.98 7.22
C ASP A 208 -3.92 19.84 6.67
N ALA A 209 -4.21 20.81 5.80
CA ALA A 209 -3.23 21.78 5.34
C ALA A 209 -2.67 22.64 6.50
N ALA A 210 -3.51 23.03 7.48
CA ALA A 210 -3.05 23.72 8.69
C ALA A 210 -2.20 22.81 9.59
N ARG A 211 -2.58 21.53 9.72
CA ARG A 211 -1.79 20.53 10.47
C ARG A 211 -0.44 20.26 9.81
N TRP A 212 -0.39 20.23 8.48
CA TRP A 212 0.82 20.14 7.66
C TRP A 212 1.70 21.37 7.86
N GLY A 213 1.13 22.57 7.73
CA GLY A 213 1.86 23.82 7.95
C GLY A 213 2.41 23.96 9.36
N ALA A 214 1.65 23.55 10.38
CA ALA A 214 2.12 23.53 11.76
C ALA A 214 3.28 22.54 11.99
N LEU A 215 3.24 21.38 11.31
CA LEU A 215 4.33 20.42 11.31
C LEU A 215 5.58 21.00 10.64
N ALA A 216 5.42 21.61 9.46
CA ALA A 216 6.52 22.27 8.75
C ALA A 216 7.18 23.40 9.55
N ARG A 217 6.38 24.17 10.29
CA ARG A 217 6.89 25.22 11.18
C ARG A 217 7.65 24.66 12.38
N ALA A 218 7.20 23.52 12.94
CA ALA A 218 7.85 22.88 14.09
C ALA A 218 9.17 22.20 13.71
N HIS A 219 9.35 21.80 12.45
CA HIS A 219 10.54 21.11 11.95
C HIS A 219 11.10 21.84 10.72
N ALA A 220 11.68 23.02 10.96
CA ALA A 220 12.22 23.88 9.90
C ALA A 220 13.41 23.26 9.14
N ASP A 221 14.02 22.21 9.70
CA ASP A 221 15.09 21.41 9.10
C ASP A 221 14.57 20.33 8.14
N VAL A 222 13.25 20.15 8.04
CA VAL A 222 12.61 19.15 7.18
C VAL A 222 12.01 19.81 5.94
N ARG A 223 12.33 19.26 4.76
CA ARG A 223 11.71 19.65 3.49
C ARG A 223 10.38 18.91 3.30
N PHE A 224 9.30 19.67 3.22
CA PHE A 224 7.94 19.16 3.06
C PHE A 224 7.44 19.35 1.63
N LEU A 225 7.06 18.25 0.97
CA LEU A 225 6.54 18.22 -0.40
C LEU A 225 5.15 17.60 -0.45
N THR A 226 4.24 18.16 -1.23
CA THR A 226 2.89 17.61 -1.45
C THR A 226 2.51 17.63 -2.93
N LEU A 227 1.49 16.85 -3.32
CA LEU A 227 0.94 16.90 -4.66
C LEU A 227 -0.23 17.89 -4.77
N THR A 228 -0.43 18.42 -5.97
CA THR A 228 -1.67 19.10 -6.37
C THR A 228 -2.03 18.75 -7.80
N ASP A 229 -3.33 18.66 -8.08
CA ASP A 229 -3.86 18.42 -9.44
C ASP A 229 -5.02 19.35 -9.81
N SER A 230 -5.38 20.30 -8.93
CA SER A 230 -6.45 21.25 -9.19
C SER A 230 -6.31 22.58 -8.42
N PRO A 231 -6.80 23.71 -8.98
CA PRO A 231 -6.80 25.01 -8.30
C PRO A 231 -7.56 25.00 -6.96
N ALA A 232 -8.63 24.21 -6.86
CA ALA A 232 -9.41 24.09 -5.64
C ALA A 232 -8.57 23.55 -4.47
N GLN A 233 -7.70 22.56 -4.71
CA GLN A 233 -6.78 22.05 -3.69
C GLN A 233 -5.72 23.08 -3.32
N LEU A 234 -5.24 23.85 -4.30
CA LEU A 234 -4.28 24.92 -4.07
C LEU A 234 -4.84 25.95 -3.09
N ALA A 235 -6.09 26.38 -3.29
CA ALA A 235 -6.78 27.30 -2.39
C ALA A 235 -6.87 26.75 -0.96
N LEU A 236 -7.25 25.48 -0.79
CA LEU A 236 -7.32 24.83 0.52
C LEU A 236 -5.95 24.75 1.21
N LEU A 237 -4.92 24.42 0.44
CA LEU A 237 -3.53 24.35 0.92
C LEU A 237 -3.07 25.72 1.41
N VAL A 238 -3.22 26.76 0.58
CA VAL A 238 -2.82 28.13 0.92
C VAL A 238 -3.54 28.61 2.18
N GLU A 239 -4.86 28.43 2.27
CA GLU A 239 -5.64 28.81 3.44
C GLU A 239 -5.12 28.12 4.72
N GLY A 240 -4.84 26.82 4.64
CA GLY A 240 -4.27 26.06 5.76
C GLY A 240 -2.88 26.55 6.17
N LEU A 241 -2.00 26.80 5.20
CA LEU A 241 -0.65 27.32 5.46
C LEU A 241 -0.68 28.70 6.12
N VAL A 242 -1.56 29.59 5.65
CA VAL A 242 -1.76 30.93 6.24
C VAL A 242 -2.25 30.82 7.68
N ARG A 243 -3.27 29.99 7.93
CA ARG A 243 -3.78 29.75 9.30
C ARG A 243 -2.70 29.21 10.23
N ALA A 244 -1.79 28.41 9.71
CA ALA A 244 -0.67 27.88 10.45
C ALA A 244 0.55 28.82 10.50
N GLY A 245 0.56 30.00 9.86
CA GLY A 245 1.78 30.81 9.75
C GLY A 245 2.99 29.98 9.30
N ALA A 246 2.75 29.08 8.35
CA ALA A 246 3.71 28.07 7.92
C ALA A 246 4.76 28.64 6.96
N PRO A 247 5.96 28.03 6.89
CA PRO A 247 6.90 28.33 5.81
C PRO A 247 6.34 27.91 4.44
N ARG A 248 7.04 28.34 3.38
CA ARG A 248 6.73 27.96 1.99
C ARG A 248 6.74 26.43 1.84
N THR A 249 5.71 25.86 1.22
CA THR A 249 5.62 24.41 0.96
C THR A 249 6.03 24.10 -0.48
N ASP A 250 6.82 23.03 -0.67
CA ASP A 250 7.16 22.53 -1.99
C ASP A 250 6.00 21.70 -2.55
N VAL A 251 5.71 21.89 -3.84
CA VAL A 251 4.58 21.26 -4.52
C VAL A 251 5.04 20.61 -5.81
N LEU A 252 4.56 19.39 -6.06
CA LEU A 252 4.65 18.73 -7.36
C LEU A 252 3.27 18.74 -8.01
N VAL A 253 3.21 19.11 -9.30
CA VAL A 253 1.97 18.94 -10.08
C VAL A 253 1.86 17.48 -10.51
N GLU A 254 0.77 16.82 -10.13
CA GLU A 254 0.50 15.42 -10.50
C GLU A 254 -0.15 15.35 -11.89
N LEU A 255 0.44 14.55 -12.77
CA LEU A 255 -0.14 14.16 -14.06
C LEU A 255 -0.83 12.80 -13.90
N GLY A 256 -2.08 12.71 -14.37
CA GLY A 256 -2.94 11.54 -14.19
C GLY A 256 -3.55 11.01 -15.49
N THR A 257 -3.89 9.73 -15.51
CA THR A 257 -4.46 9.08 -16.69
C THR A 257 -6.00 9.21 -16.75
N PRO A 258 -6.61 9.34 -17.94
CA PRO A 258 -8.06 9.23 -18.10
C PRO A 258 -8.58 7.90 -17.56
N GLY A 259 -9.65 7.95 -16.76
CA GLY A 259 -10.21 6.77 -16.07
C GLY A 259 -9.32 6.23 -14.93
N GLY A 260 -8.20 6.88 -14.63
CA GLY A 260 -7.34 6.58 -13.50
C GLY A 260 -7.81 7.22 -12.18
N ARG A 261 -6.84 7.55 -11.32
CA ARG A 261 -7.08 8.11 -9.97
C ARG A 261 -7.05 9.65 -9.98
N THR A 262 -6.07 10.28 -9.34
CA THR A 262 -5.84 11.73 -9.27
C THR A 262 -4.97 12.19 -10.44
N GLY A 263 -4.65 13.48 -10.52
CA GLY A 263 -3.77 14.10 -11.50
C GLY A 263 -4.47 14.86 -12.64
N CYS A 264 -3.82 15.89 -13.18
CA CYS A 264 -4.29 16.59 -14.37
C CYS A 264 -4.36 15.63 -15.57
N ARG A 265 -5.38 15.77 -16.42
CA ARG A 265 -5.62 14.81 -17.53
C ARG A 265 -4.92 15.17 -18.83
N ASP A 266 -4.38 16.38 -18.91
CA ASP A 266 -3.72 16.90 -20.10
C ASP A 266 -2.62 17.89 -19.68
N ALA A 267 -1.66 18.10 -20.58
CA ALA A 267 -0.52 18.97 -20.31
C ALA A 267 -0.93 20.44 -20.13
N ALA A 268 -1.98 20.92 -20.81
CA ALA A 268 -2.37 22.32 -20.73
C ALA A 268 -2.92 22.67 -19.35
N SER A 269 -3.79 21.81 -18.78
CA SER A 269 -4.28 21.96 -17.41
C SER A 269 -3.17 21.84 -16.38
N ALA A 270 -2.23 20.90 -16.56
CA ALA A 270 -1.08 20.74 -15.69
C ALA A 270 -0.15 21.97 -15.71
N ILE A 271 0.15 22.53 -16.89
CA ILE A 271 0.97 23.75 -17.03
C ILE A 271 0.26 24.96 -16.41
N ALA A 272 -1.05 25.10 -16.64
CA ALA A 272 -1.84 26.18 -16.04
C ALA A 272 -1.78 26.13 -14.51
N LEU A 273 -1.91 24.93 -13.93
CA LEU A 273 -1.77 24.74 -12.49
C LEU A 273 -0.34 25.01 -12.02
N ALA A 274 0.68 24.57 -12.75
CA ALA A 274 2.08 24.85 -12.43
C ALA A 274 2.39 26.35 -12.37
N ARG A 275 1.81 27.14 -13.28
CA ARG A 275 1.90 28.62 -13.24
C ARG A 275 1.26 29.19 -11.98
N GLU A 276 0.10 28.67 -11.58
CA GLU A 276 -0.62 29.11 -10.38
C GLU A 276 0.19 28.80 -9.10
N VAL A 277 0.80 27.61 -9.02
CA VAL A 277 1.73 27.25 -7.95
C VAL A 277 2.90 28.24 -7.91
N ALA A 278 3.54 28.50 -9.06
CA ALA A 278 4.70 29.39 -9.14
C ALA A 278 4.37 30.85 -8.76
N ALA A 279 3.18 31.33 -9.09
CA ALA A 279 2.69 32.66 -8.75
C ALA A 279 2.27 32.82 -7.28
N THR A 280 2.13 31.72 -6.52
CA THR A 280 1.65 31.74 -5.15
C THR A 280 2.81 31.85 -4.14
N PRO A 281 2.93 32.93 -3.35
CA PRO A 281 4.11 33.14 -2.48
C PRO A 281 4.35 32.06 -1.42
N SER A 282 3.27 31.46 -0.88
CA SER A 282 3.35 30.40 0.14
C SER A 282 3.70 29.02 -0.43
N LEU A 283 3.87 28.88 -1.74
CA LEU A 283 4.12 27.61 -2.42
C LEU A 283 5.28 27.70 -3.39
N ARG A 284 6.04 26.62 -3.57
CA ARG A 284 7.12 26.55 -4.56
C ARG A 284 6.90 25.34 -5.46
N LEU A 285 6.82 25.56 -6.77
CA LEU A 285 6.78 24.46 -7.73
C LEU A 285 8.15 23.77 -7.71
N ALA A 286 8.22 22.55 -7.15
CA ALA A 286 9.46 21.81 -6.98
C ALA A 286 9.69 20.73 -8.06
N GLY A 287 8.71 20.54 -8.94
CA GLY A 287 8.76 19.54 -9.99
C GLY A 287 7.39 18.99 -10.37
N VAL A 288 7.39 17.79 -10.94
CA VAL A 288 6.19 17.12 -11.43
C VAL A 288 6.20 15.65 -11.02
N GLU A 289 5.01 15.08 -10.92
CA GLU A 289 4.80 13.72 -10.41
C GLU A 289 3.80 12.96 -11.29
N ALA A 290 3.96 11.63 -11.35
CA ALA A 290 2.92 10.76 -11.87
C ALA A 290 2.97 9.36 -11.22
N PHE A 291 1.84 8.64 -11.26
CA PHE A 291 1.75 7.27 -10.79
C PHE A 291 1.27 6.30 -11.88
N GLU A 292 2.18 5.45 -12.35
CA GLU A 292 1.95 4.49 -13.44
C GLU A 292 1.28 3.17 -12.97
N GLY A 293 1.39 2.86 -11.67
CA GLY A 293 1.13 1.51 -11.14
C GLY A 293 -0.30 0.98 -11.32
N LEU A 294 -1.30 1.84 -11.54
CA LEU A 294 -2.69 1.40 -11.81
C LEU A 294 -2.90 0.88 -13.23
N ASN A 295 -1.97 1.19 -14.14
CA ASN A 295 -2.07 0.88 -15.55
C ASN A 295 -1.03 -0.15 -16.00
N VAL A 296 -0.09 -0.52 -15.11
CA VAL A 296 0.79 -1.67 -15.29
C VAL A 296 -0.04 -2.93 -15.14
N SER A 297 0.02 -3.76 -16.17
CA SER A 297 -0.58 -5.08 -16.23
C SER A 297 0.50 -6.15 -15.95
N ASN A 298 0.24 -7.40 -16.30
CA ASN A 298 1.29 -8.43 -16.35
C ASN A 298 1.64 -8.76 -17.81
N ASP A 299 1.46 -7.80 -18.72
CA ASP A 299 1.81 -7.88 -20.14
C ASP A 299 3.00 -6.94 -20.40
N ALA A 300 4.19 -7.53 -20.46
CA ALA A 300 5.44 -6.79 -20.54
C ALA A 300 5.51 -5.81 -21.72
N ALA A 301 4.96 -6.17 -22.89
CA ALA A 301 5.02 -5.32 -24.08
C ALA A 301 4.08 -4.12 -23.94
N ARG A 302 2.85 -4.37 -23.46
CA ARG A 302 1.88 -3.32 -23.16
C ARG A 302 2.39 -2.38 -22.09
N ASP A 303 2.98 -2.92 -21.02
CA ASP A 303 3.48 -2.14 -19.89
C ASP A 303 4.65 -1.26 -20.29
N ALA A 304 5.60 -1.79 -21.07
CA ALA A 304 6.71 -1.02 -21.61
C ALA A 304 6.22 0.14 -22.51
N ALA A 305 5.26 -0.13 -23.39
CA ALA A 305 4.70 0.89 -24.27
C ALA A 305 3.97 1.99 -23.47
N PHE A 306 3.13 1.59 -22.50
CA PHE A 306 2.38 2.51 -21.66
C PHE A 306 3.31 3.36 -20.77
N VAL A 307 4.18 2.72 -19.98
CA VAL A 307 5.09 3.43 -19.05
C VAL A 307 6.02 4.35 -19.84
N GLY A 308 6.57 3.87 -20.96
CA GLY A 308 7.41 4.70 -21.82
C GLY A 308 6.69 5.93 -22.38
N ALA A 309 5.44 5.79 -22.85
CA ALA A 309 4.63 6.93 -23.29
C ALA A 309 4.33 7.89 -22.14
N TRP A 310 4.07 7.35 -20.95
CA TRP A 310 3.73 8.14 -19.77
C TRP A 310 4.92 8.94 -19.24
N MET A 311 6.12 8.35 -19.20
CA MET A 311 7.33 9.07 -18.83
C MET A 311 7.67 10.18 -19.83
N ARG A 312 7.45 9.96 -21.13
CA ARG A 312 7.58 11.04 -22.14
C ARG A 312 6.63 12.20 -21.86
N ALA A 313 5.36 11.92 -21.56
CA ALA A 313 4.40 12.97 -21.23
C ALA A 313 4.80 13.77 -19.97
N LEU A 314 5.33 13.08 -18.95
CA LEU A 314 5.84 13.74 -17.75
C LEU A 314 7.07 14.63 -18.04
N LEU A 315 7.99 14.16 -18.90
CA LEU A 315 9.14 14.94 -19.36
C LEU A 315 8.73 16.16 -20.18
N GLU A 316 7.75 16.01 -21.09
CA GLU A 316 7.21 17.11 -21.88
C GLU A 316 6.58 18.19 -21.00
N LEU A 317 5.83 17.78 -19.97
CA LEU A 317 5.29 18.69 -18.96
C LEU A 317 6.41 19.43 -18.22
N ALA A 318 7.40 18.70 -17.71
CA ALA A 318 8.54 19.31 -17.02
C ALA A 318 9.29 20.30 -17.93
N ALA A 319 9.57 19.93 -19.17
CA ALA A 319 10.23 20.80 -20.14
C ALA A 319 9.38 22.03 -20.49
N ALA A 320 8.05 21.92 -20.51
CA ALA A 320 7.17 23.07 -20.70
C ALA A 320 7.23 24.04 -19.51
N CYS A 321 7.18 23.53 -18.28
CA CYS A 321 7.38 24.36 -17.08
C CYS A 321 8.76 25.03 -17.06
N ASP A 322 9.80 24.32 -17.49
CA ASP A 322 11.16 24.83 -17.55
C ASP A 322 11.34 25.95 -18.57
N ARG A 323 10.77 25.80 -19.79
CA ARG A 323 10.78 26.86 -20.83
C ARG A 323 10.12 28.16 -20.39
N GLU A 324 9.15 28.07 -19.48
CA GLU A 324 8.48 29.24 -18.88
C GLU A 324 9.22 29.79 -17.66
N GLY A 325 10.36 29.20 -17.28
CA GLY A 325 11.14 29.63 -16.14
C GLY A 325 10.49 29.30 -14.79
N LEU A 326 9.50 28.39 -14.74
CA LEU A 326 8.76 28.08 -13.50
C LEU A 326 9.64 27.39 -12.44
N PHE A 327 10.80 26.86 -12.84
CA PHE A 327 11.79 26.26 -11.95
C PHE A 327 12.95 27.21 -11.60
N ALA A 328 12.83 28.50 -11.91
CA ALA A 328 13.85 29.48 -11.57
C ALA A 328 14.11 29.53 -10.06
N GLY A 329 15.40 29.52 -9.68
CA GLY A 329 15.81 29.58 -8.27
C GLY A 329 15.72 28.25 -7.51
N LEU A 330 15.41 27.14 -8.18
CA LEU A 330 15.58 25.81 -7.60
C LEU A 330 17.03 25.33 -7.72
N ASP A 331 17.47 24.55 -6.73
CA ASP A 331 18.73 23.80 -6.80
C ASP A 331 18.59 22.56 -7.69
N GLU A 332 17.40 21.94 -7.68
CA GLU A 332 17.06 20.77 -8.47
C GLU A 332 15.55 20.71 -8.75
N VAL A 333 15.17 20.05 -9.85
CA VAL A 333 13.79 19.75 -10.22
C VAL A 333 13.51 18.28 -9.95
N LEU A 334 12.41 17.99 -9.26
CA LEU A 334 12.00 16.62 -8.96
C LEU A 334 11.10 16.06 -10.06
N LEU A 335 11.49 14.90 -10.58
CA LEU A 335 10.61 14.05 -11.38
C LEU A 335 10.31 12.80 -10.56
N SER A 336 9.08 12.69 -10.05
CA SER A 336 8.71 11.53 -9.23
C SER A 336 7.70 10.65 -9.94
N ALA A 337 8.06 9.38 -10.10
CA ALA A 337 7.20 8.30 -10.56
C ALA A 337 7.80 6.98 -10.05
N GLY A 338 7.22 5.85 -10.42
CA GLY A 338 7.81 4.55 -10.09
C GLY A 338 7.36 4.06 -8.73
N GLY A 339 6.24 3.32 -8.76
CA GLY A 339 5.86 2.41 -7.69
C GLY A 339 6.77 1.18 -7.66
N SER A 340 6.26 0.05 -7.20
CA SER A 340 7.06 -1.20 -7.19
C SER A 340 6.98 -1.99 -8.51
N ALA A 341 6.04 -1.67 -9.41
CA ALA A 341 5.69 -2.55 -10.53
C ALA A 341 6.57 -2.38 -11.78
N ALA A 342 7.05 -1.15 -12.05
CA ALA A 342 7.75 -0.81 -13.28
C ALA A 342 8.83 0.28 -13.07
N TYR A 343 9.45 0.31 -11.89
CA TYR A 343 10.42 1.35 -11.55
C TYR A 343 11.64 1.36 -12.50
N ASP A 344 11.99 0.22 -13.10
CA ASP A 344 13.05 0.10 -14.11
C ASP A 344 12.72 0.87 -15.39
N LEU A 345 11.50 0.70 -15.89
CA LEU A 345 10.99 1.43 -17.05
C LEU A 345 10.85 2.92 -16.75
N VAL A 346 10.46 3.28 -15.53
CA VAL A 346 10.38 4.67 -15.09
C VAL A 346 11.75 5.34 -15.10
N VAL A 347 12.78 4.74 -14.49
CA VAL A 347 14.11 5.35 -14.49
C VAL A 347 14.66 5.45 -15.91
N GLY A 348 14.53 4.39 -16.71
CA GLY A 348 14.94 4.42 -18.12
C GLY A 348 14.21 5.49 -18.93
N GLY A 349 12.92 5.70 -18.68
CA GLY A 349 12.11 6.71 -19.35
C GLY A 349 12.39 8.14 -18.92
N LEU A 350 12.86 8.37 -17.69
CA LEU A 350 13.15 9.71 -17.16
C LEU A 350 14.62 10.12 -17.26
N GLY A 351 15.55 9.18 -17.50
CA GLY A 351 17.00 9.41 -17.53
C GLY A 351 17.53 10.37 -18.60
N GLY A 352 16.68 10.89 -19.49
CA GLY A 352 17.03 11.84 -20.54
C GLY A 352 16.58 13.29 -20.30
N ALA A 353 16.09 13.62 -19.09
CA ALA A 353 15.60 14.95 -18.78
C ALA A 353 16.73 16.00 -18.81
N ALA A 354 16.72 16.88 -19.82
CA ALA A 354 17.58 18.06 -19.88
C ALA A 354 16.75 19.31 -19.60
N LEU A 355 16.81 19.81 -18.36
CA LEU A 355 16.14 21.03 -17.91
C LEU A 355 17.18 22.10 -17.55
N SER A 356 16.75 23.35 -17.34
CA SER A 356 17.61 24.46 -16.91
C SER A 356 18.23 24.26 -15.51
N ARG A 357 17.71 23.29 -14.75
CA ARG A 357 18.19 22.90 -13.41
C ARG A 357 18.53 21.40 -13.38
N PRO A 358 19.45 20.97 -12.50
CA PRO A 358 19.70 19.55 -12.23
C PRO A 358 18.39 18.80 -11.94
N VAL A 359 18.24 17.60 -12.52
CA VAL A 359 17.05 16.77 -12.33
C VAL A 359 17.34 15.67 -11.32
N ARG A 360 16.44 15.49 -10.36
CA ARG A 360 16.43 14.32 -9.48
C ARG A 360 15.20 13.47 -9.76
N ILE A 361 15.44 12.21 -10.15
CA ILE A 361 14.41 11.20 -10.28
C ILE A 361 14.15 10.59 -8.91
N VAL A 362 12.90 10.61 -8.43
CA VAL A 362 12.54 10.08 -7.10
C VAL A 362 11.52 8.95 -7.23
N LEU A 363 11.99 7.72 -6.99
CA LEU A 363 11.18 6.49 -6.91
C LEU A 363 10.46 6.39 -5.57
N ARG A 364 9.30 5.73 -5.54
CA ARG A 364 8.43 5.64 -4.36
C ARG A 364 7.99 4.22 -4.01
N SER A 365 8.80 3.21 -4.35
CA SER A 365 8.53 1.82 -4.02
C SER A 365 8.45 1.63 -2.50
N GLY A 366 7.32 1.14 -1.99
CA GLY A 366 7.08 0.96 -0.55
C GLY A 366 7.22 -0.49 -0.08
N CYS A 367 6.39 -1.37 -0.63
CA CYS A 367 6.31 -2.79 -0.27
C CYS A 367 7.58 -3.61 -0.67
N TYR A 368 8.70 -2.98 -1.10
CA TYR A 368 9.95 -3.68 -1.44
C TYR A 368 10.62 -4.32 -0.22
N LEU A 369 10.57 -3.66 0.95
CA LEU A 369 11.27 -4.09 2.14
C LEU A 369 10.73 -5.43 2.65
N SER A 370 9.42 -5.54 2.83
CA SER A 370 8.81 -6.82 3.20
C SER A 370 8.66 -7.76 2.00
N HIS A 371 8.51 -7.22 0.79
CA HIS A 371 8.07 -7.96 -0.40
C HIS A 371 6.81 -8.79 -0.11
N ASP A 372 6.35 -9.58 -1.09
CA ASP A 372 5.22 -10.48 -0.94
C ASP A 372 5.51 -11.86 -1.56
N ASP A 373 4.55 -12.77 -1.44
CA ASP A 373 4.57 -14.08 -2.10
C ASP A 373 3.50 -14.17 -3.21
N GLY A 374 3.06 -13.01 -3.72
CA GLY A 374 1.92 -12.86 -4.63
C GLY A 374 2.15 -11.83 -5.74
N MET A 375 1.55 -10.66 -5.60
CA MET A 375 1.48 -9.61 -6.63
C MET A 375 2.85 -9.03 -6.98
N TYR A 376 3.62 -8.57 -6.00
CA TYR A 376 4.94 -7.99 -6.20
C TYR A 376 5.94 -9.01 -6.74
N ARG A 377 5.83 -10.29 -6.37
CA ARG A 377 6.63 -11.37 -6.97
C ARG A 377 6.44 -11.46 -8.49
N ARG A 378 5.22 -11.28 -9.00
CA ARG A 378 4.94 -11.24 -10.45
C ARG A 378 5.56 -10.01 -11.12
N HIS A 379 5.49 -8.86 -10.47
CA HIS A 379 6.12 -7.63 -10.98
C HIS A 379 7.64 -7.73 -11.04
N VAL A 380 8.28 -8.26 -10.00
CA VAL A 380 9.74 -8.50 -9.98
C VAL A 380 10.15 -9.48 -11.07
N ALA A 381 9.38 -10.54 -11.31
CA ALA A 381 9.65 -11.46 -12.42
C ALA A 381 9.58 -10.75 -13.78
N ALA A 382 8.62 -9.84 -13.97
CA ALA A 382 8.53 -9.03 -15.18
C ALA A 382 9.71 -8.06 -15.34
N ILE A 383 10.19 -7.47 -14.25
CA ILE A 383 11.40 -6.61 -14.24
C ILE A 383 12.65 -7.45 -14.57
N ALA A 384 12.77 -8.65 -13.99
CA ALA A 384 13.86 -9.58 -14.27
C ALA A 384 13.90 -9.99 -15.75
N ALA A 385 12.73 -10.26 -16.35
CA ALA A 385 12.61 -10.57 -17.77
C ALA A 385 13.07 -9.41 -18.68
N ARG A 386 13.09 -8.17 -18.18
CA ARG A 386 13.63 -6.99 -18.89
C ARG A 386 15.12 -6.74 -18.63
N GLY A 387 15.78 -7.58 -17.82
CA GLY A 387 17.20 -7.48 -17.50
C GLY A 387 17.56 -6.40 -16.47
N ALA A 388 16.58 -5.85 -15.76
CA ALA A 388 16.77 -4.75 -14.81
C ALA A 388 16.92 -5.22 -13.34
N VAL A 389 17.35 -6.46 -13.12
CA VAL A 389 17.54 -7.05 -11.79
C VAL A 389 19.01 -7.37 -11.53
N HIS A 390 19.49 -7.01 -10.34
CA HIS A 390 20.83 -7.32 -9.87
C HIS A 390 20.82 -8.37 -8.76
N GLY A 391 21.23 -9.59 -9.11
CA GLY A 391 21.34 -10.71 -8.18
C GLY A 391 20.02 -11.43 -7.92
N GLU A 392 19.95 -12.16 -6.81
CA GLU A 392 18.75 -12.91 -6.43
C GLU A 392 17.54 -12.00 -6.18
N PRO A 393 16.33 -12.38 -6.62
CA PRO A 393 15.14 -11.57 -6.42
C PRO A 393 14.81 -11.37 -4.94
N PRO A 394 14.09 -10.28 -4.59
CA PRO A 394 13.56 -10.07 -3.25
C PRO A 394 12.64 -11.21 -2.80
N ARG A 395 12.58 -11.39 -1.48
CA ARG A 395 11.93 -12.52 -0.80
C ARG A 395 10.82 -12.02 0.11
N GLY A 396 9.67 -12.70 0.15
CA GLY A 396 8.61 -12.40 1.10
C GLY A 396 9.10 -12.55 2.54
N ALA A 397 9.29 -11.43 3.23
CA ALA A 397 9.83 -11.33 4.58
C ALA A 397 8.74 -11.32 5.67
N LEU A 398 7.52 -10.88 5.33
CA LEU A 398 6.38 -10.90 6.25
C LEU A 398 5.65 -12.24 6.14
N GLU A 399 5.55 -12.94 7.27
CA GLU A 399 4.79 -14.18 7.40
C GLU A 399 3.76 -14.05 8.50
N VAL A 400 2.62 -14.71 8.34
CA VAL A 400 1.68 -14.94 9.45
C VAL A 400 1.63 -16.43 9.71
N TRP A 401 2.00 -16.84 10.92
CA TRP A 401 1.93 -18.22 11.35
C TRP A 401 0.60 -18.48 12.03
N ALA A 402 -0.02 -19.62 11.72
CA ALA A 402 -1.30 -20.02 12.29
C ALA A 402 -1.35 -21.54 12.50
N ALA A 403 -2.22 -21.98 13.41
CA ALA A 403 -2.40 -23.39 13.71
C ALA A 403 -3.53 -23.99 12.87
N VAL A 404 -3.41 -25.27 12.53
CA VAL A 404 -4.51 -26.10 12.07
C VAL A 404 -5.45 -26.35 13.25
N GLN A 405 -6.62 -25.74 13.21
CA GLN A 405 -7.64 -25.85 14.24
C GLN A 405 -8.52 -27.09 14.04
N SER A 406 -8.78 -27.47 12.79
CA SER A 406 -9.66 -28.58 12.45
C SER A 406 -9.32 -29.15 11.07
N ARG A 407 -9.57 -30.45 10.86
CA ARG A 407 -9.56 -31.10 9.54
C ARG A 407 -10.88 -31.87 9.38
N PRO A 408 -11.99 -31.17 9.11
CA PRO A 408 -13.33 -31.78 9.14
C PRO A 408 -13.58 -32.70 7.93
N GLU A 409 -12.84 -32.52 6.83
CA GLU A 409 -12.90 -33.34 5.62
C GLU A 409 -11.45 -33.73 5.23
N PRO A 410 -11.22 -34.88 4.57
CA PRO A 410 -9.87 -35.33 4.23
C PRO A 410 -9.09 -34.32 3.39
N ASP A 411 -9.75 -33.59 2.49
CA ASP A 411 -9.17 -32.62 1.56
C ASP A 411 -9.24 -31.17 2.08
N ARG A 412 -9.65 -30.97 3.34
CA ARG A 412 -9.89 -29.64 3.90
C ARG A 412 -9.44 -29.51 5.34
N ALA A 413 -8.60 -28.51 5.59
CA ALA A 413 -8.25 -28.03 6.90
C ALA A 413 -8.78 -26.60 7.16
N ILE A 414 -9.04 -26.30 8.43
CA ILE A 414 -9.40 -24.98 8.93
C ILE A 414 -8.25 -24.50 9.80
N VAL A 415 -7.71 -23.32 9.47
CA VAL A 415 -6.58 -22.70 10.18
C VAL A 415 -7.03 -21.45 10.93
N THR A 416 -6.32 -21.11 12.01
CA THR A 416 -6.54 -19.90 12.83
C THR A 416 -6.03 -18.62 12.13
N LEU A 417 -6.38 -18.43 10.86
CA LEU A 417 -5.94 -17.31 10.02
C LEU A 417 -7.15 -16.73 9.29
N GLY A 418 -7.65 -15.57 9.71
CA GLY A 418 -8.80 -14.90 9.12
C GLY A 418 -8.49 -13.51 8.55
N ARG A 419 -9.57 -12.83 8.14
CA ARG A 419 -9.54 -11.44 7.66
C ARG A 419 -9.06 -10.45 8.73
N ARG A 420 -8.96 -10.84 10.00
CA ARG A 420 -8.39 -10.02 11.09
C ARG A 420 -6.87 -10.18 11.22
N ASP A 421 -6.27 -11.08 10.45
CA ASP A 421 -4.86 -11.47 10.57
C ASP A 421 -4.06 -11.21 9.29
N VAL A 422 -4.69 -11.33 8.12
CA VAL A 422 -3.99 -11.18 6.84
C VAL A 422 -4.81 -10.39 5.82
N GLY A 423 -4.11 -9.65 4.96
CA GLY A 423 -4.68 -8.95 3.81
C GLY A 423 -5.10 -9.93 2.72
N THR A 424 -6.29 -9.73 2.16
CA THR A 424 -6.87 -10.61 1.12
C THR A 424 -7.44 -9.82 -0.07
N ASP A 425 -7.03 -8.56 -0.21
CA ASP A 425 -7.54 -7.62 -1.20
C ASP A 425 -6.85 -7.73 -2.57
N ALA A 426 -5.64 -8.30 -2.62
CA ALA A 426 -4.95 -8.62 -3.87
C ALA A 426 -5.09 -10.11 -4.23
N ASP A 427 -4.44 -11.00 -3.47
CA ASP A 427 -4.58 -12.46 -3.59
C ASP A 427 -4.79 -13.08 -2.18
N LEU A 428 -5.05 -14.38 -2.11
CA LEU A 428 -5.10 -15.12 -0.83
C LEU A 428 -3.67 -15.42 -0.31
N PRO A 429 -3.47 -15.60 1.01
CA PRO A 429 -2.18 -15.98 1.57
C PRO A 429 -1.70 -17.34 1.06
N VAL A 430 -0.38 -17.49 0.94
CA VAL A 430 0.26 -18.67 0.34
C VAL A 430 0.88 -19.51 1.46
N PRO A 431 0.52 -20.80 1.62
CA PRO A 431 1.25 -21.69 2.52
C PRO A 431 2.72 -21.81 2.08
N LYS A 432 3.67 -21.47 2.95
CA LYS A 432 5.12 -21.57 2.67
C LYS A 432 5.78 -22.65 3.48
N TRP A 433 5.37 -22.74 4.75
CA TRP A 433 6.00 -23.60 5.74
C TRP A 433 4.97 -24.45 6.42
N TRP A 434 5.36 -25.66 6.77
CA TRP A 434 4.61 -26.57 7.61
C TRP A 434 5.53 -27.07 8.72
N PHE A 435 5.01 -27.12 9.94
CA PHE A 435 5.76 -27.48 11.13
C PHE A 435 4.87 -28.20 12.13
N ARG A 436 5.34 -29.32 12.68
CA ARG A 436 4.67 -30.02 13.78
C ARG A 436 5.37 -29.76 15.11
N PRO A 437 4.79 -28.94 16.00
CA PRO A 437 5.38 -28.64 17.30
C PRO A 437 5.68 -29.90 18.11
N GLY A 438 6.87 -29.96 18.71
CA GLY A 438 7.32 -31.08 19.55
C GLY A 438 7.70 -32.36 18.79
N ARG A 439 7.49 -32.44 17.47
CA ARG A 439 7.96 -33.57 16.64
C ARG A 439 9.03 -33.14 15.64
N ASP A 440 8.86 -31.98 15.02
CA ASP A 440 9.80 -31.48 14.01
C ASP A 440 10.87 -30.59 14.66
N ALA A 441 12.11 -30.72 14.18
CA ALA A 441 13.20 -29.84 14.60
C ALA A 441 13.21 -28.50 13.84
N ARG A 442 12.66 -28.48 12.62
CA ARG A 442 12.63 -27.33 11.71
C ARG A 442 11.41 -27.40 10.78
N PRO A 443 10.89 -26.27 10.31
CA PRO A 443 9.79 -26.26 9.34
C PRO A 443 10.22 -26.87 8.01
N ALA A 444 9.33 -27.65 7.41
CA ALA A 444 9.44 -28.10 6.03
C ALA A 444 8.71 -27.12 5.09
N PRO A 445 9.09 -27.06 3.80
CA PRO A 445 8.26 -26.38 2.81
C PRO A 445 6.85 -26.99 2.77
N ALA A 446 5.83 -26.14 2.74
CA ALA A 446 4.45 -26.60 2.54
C ALA A 446 4.31 -27.24 1.15
N PRO A 447 3.56 -28.36 1.02
CA PRO A 447 3.30 -28.97 -0.29
C PRO A 447 2.69 -27.98 -1.29
N ALA A 448 3.14 -28.04 -2.55
CA ALA A 448 2.78 -27.05 -3.57
C ALA A 448 1.29 -27.06 -3.95
N HIS A 449 0.58 -28.16 -3.73
CA HIS A 449 -0.86 -28.27 -3.97
C HIS A 449 -1.71 -27.67 -2.85
N TRP A 450 -1.12 -27.32 -1.70
CA TRP A 450 -1.84 -26.65 -0.62
C TRP A 450 -2.22 -25.24 -1.02
N ALA A 451 -3.50 -24.91 -0.83
CA ALA A 451 -4.02 -23.62 -1.24
C ALA A 451 -5.08 -23.11 -0.27
N VAL A 452 -4.94 -21.86 0.16
CA VAL A 452 -6.04 -21.16 0.83
C VAL A 452 -7.09 -20.83 -0.23
N PHE A 453 -8.34 -21.20 0.03
CA PHE A 453 -9.45 -20.96 -0.91
C PHE A 453 -10.60 -20.14 -0.32
N GLY A 454 -10.49 -19.73 0.94
CA GLY A 454 -11.48 -18.86 1.58
C GLY A 454 -11.03 -18.37 2.95
N HIS A 455 -11.66 -17.28 3.39
CA HIS A 455 -11.50 -16.73 4.75
C HIS A 455 -12.83 -16.29 5.34
N ASN A 456 -12.95 -16.52 6.64
CA ASN A 456 -13.89 -15.84 7.53
C ASN A 456 -13.13 -14.79 8.36
N ASP A 457 -13.77 -14.24 9.38
CA ASP A 457 -13.15 -13.23 10.25
C ASP A 457 -11.89 -13.73 10.96
N GLN A 458 -11.92 -14.96 11.48
CA GLN A 458 -10.86 -15.57 12.31
C GLN A 458 -10.41 -16.96 11.80
N HIS A 459 -10.93 -17.40 10.65
CA HIS A 459 -10.67 -18.75 10.12
C HIS A 459 -10.28 -18.69 8.64
N GLY A 460 -9.36 -19.57 8.24
CA GLY A 460 -8.93 -19.75 6.86
C GLY A 460 -9.24 -21.16 6.41
N TYR A 461 -9.68 -21.31 5.17
CA TYR A 461 -9.97 -22.60 4.55
C TYR A 461 -8.79 -23.02 3.70
N LEU A 462 -8.12 -24.10 4.10
CA LEU A 462 -6.97 -24.67 3.43
C LEU A 462 -7.38 -25.95 2.72
N ARG A 463 -7.14 -26.01 1.41
CA ARG A 463 -7.23 -27.24 0.63
C ARG A 463 -5.94 -28.02 0.79
N VAL A 464 -6.08 -29.32 1.02
CA VAL A 464 -5.01 -30.32 1.09
C VAL A 464 -5.47 -31.56 0.33
N ASP A 465 -4.58 -32.51 0.07
CA ASP A 465 -4.97 -33.82 -0.45
C ASP A 465 -5.34 -34.76 0.71
N ALA A 466 -6.16 -35.78 0.43
CA ALA A 466 -6.63 -36.72 1.44
C ALA A 466 -5.46 -37.49 2.09
N GLU A 467 -4.42 -37.76 1.30
CA GLU A 467 -3.21 -38.48 1.66
C GLU A 467 -2.22 -37.63 2.46
N ASP A 468 -2.43 -36.30 2.52
CA ASP A 468 -1.55 -35.44 3.29
C ASP A 468 -1.61 -35.79 4.77
N THR A 469 -0.43 -35.77 5.40
CA THR A 469 -0.28 -36.10 6.82
C THR A 469 -0.46 -34.90 7.74
N LEU A 470 -1.20 -33.87 7.28
CA LEU A 470 -1.52 -32.69 8.09
C LEU A 470 -2.45 -33.04 9.25
N GLU A 471 -2.04 -32.68 10.47
CA GLU A 471 -2.76 -32.95 11.72
C GLU A 471 -3.30 -31.65 12.36
N VAL A 472 -4.34 -31.78 13.20
CA VAL A 472 -4.77 -30.69 14.08
C VAL A 472 -3.64 -30.37 15.07
N GLY A 473 -3.33 -29.09 15.24
CA GLY A 473 -2.22 -28.60 16.06
C GLY A 473 -0.93 -28.34 15.27
N ASP A 474 -0.82 -28.82 14.02
CA ASP A 474 0.28 -28.43 13.13
C ASP A 474 0.21 -26.92 12.84
N TRP A 475 1.37 -26.31 12.60
CA TRP A 475 1.50 -24.91 12.25
C TRP A 475 1.86 -24.73 10.79
N ILE A 476 1.31 -23.66 10.21
CA ILE A 476 1.56 -23.28 8.83
C ILE A 476 2.02 -21.83 8.83
N GLY A 477 3.19 -21.59 8.22
CA GLY A 477 3.71 -20.26 7.96
C GLY A 477 3.19 -19.79 6.61
N PHE A 478 2.40 -18.72 6.61
CA PHE A 478 1.80 -18.16 5.40
C PHE A 478 2.56 -16.94 4.91
N GLY A 479 2.97 -16.97 3.64
CA GLY A 479 3.35 -15.77 2.90
C GLY A 479 2.14 -14.90 2.62
N VAL A 480 2.34 -13.59 2.62
CA VAL A 480 1.30 -12.61 2.37
C VAL A 480 1.31 -12.18 0.91
N SER A 481 0.13 -11.89 0.35
CA SER A 481 -0.02 -11.39 -1.03
C SER A 481 -0.01 -9.86 -1.12
N HIS A 482 -0.49 -9.18 -0.08
CA HIS A 482 -0.45 -7.73 0.02
C HIS A 482 0.03 -7.36 1.43
N PRO A 483 1.34 -7.11 1.61
CA PRO A 483 1.92 -6.86 2.93
C PRO A 483 1.34 -5.59 3.56
N CYS A 484 1.12 -4.59 2.71
CA CYS A 484 0.62 -3.28 3.08
C CYS A 484 -0.73 -3.37 3.86
N THR A 485 -1.66 -4.25 3.46
CA THR A 485 -2.95 -4.51 4.17
C THR A 485 -2.86 -5.65 5.18
N THR A 486 -1.67 -6.19 5.43
CA THR A 486 -1.43 -7.13 6.53
C THR A 486 -0.85 -6.38 7.73
N PHE A 487 0.10 -5.47 7.52
CA PHE A 487 0.68 -4.65 8.59
C PHE A 487 -0.37 -3.88 9.40
N ASP A 488 -1.46 -3.40 8.78
CA ASP A 488 -2.53 -2.66 9.46
C ASP A 488 -3.33 -3.50 10.48
N LYS A 489 -3.29 -4.83 10.35
CA LYS A 489 -3.92 -5.78 11.28
C LYS A 489 -3.06 -6.06 12.52
N TRP A 490 -1.80 -5.66 12.50
CA TRP A 490 -0.82 -6.02 13.53
C TRP A 490 -0.20 -4.78 14.13
N ARG A 491 -0.65 -4.43 15.34
CA ARG A 491 0.00 -3.39 16.15
C ARG A 491 1.43 -3.80 16.53
N LEU A 492 1.68 -5.09 16.69
CA LEU A 492 2.97 -5.67 17.05
C LEU A 492 3.34 -6.75 16.03
N VAL A 493 4.55 -6.65 15.48
CA VAL A 493 5.15 -7.65 14.59
C VAL A 493 6.51 -8.05 15.17
N TRP A 494 6.84 -9.34 15.16
CA TRP A 494 8.10 -9.83 15.70
C TRP A 494 9.16 -9.96 14.63
N GLY A 495 10.32 -9.34 14.82
CA GLY A 495 11.51 -9.65 14.02
C GLY A 495 12.09 -10.99 14.46
N ILE A 496 12.35 -11.89 13.51
CA ILE A 496 12.93 -13.21 13.76
C ILE A 496 14.16 -13.47 12.88
N ASP A 497 15.13 -14.21 13.42
CA ASP A 497 16.20 -14.79 12.62
C ASP A 497 15.74 -16.05 11.86
N ASP A 498 16.65 -16.66 11.11
CA ASP A 498 16.34 -17.83 10.27
C ASP A 498 16.00 -19.08 11.09
N ASP A 499 16.42 -19.15 12.36
CA ASP A 499 16.09 -20.21 13.31
C ASP A 499 14.78 -19.94 14.09
N GLY A 500 14.11 -18.82 13.81
CA GLY A 500 12.85 -18.44 14.43
C GLY A 500 12.99 -17.85 15.83
N ARG A 501 14.19 -17.44 16.25
CA ARG A 501 14.39 -16.68 17.50
C ARG A 501 13.98 -15.23 17.28
N VAL A 502 13.22 -14.70 18.22
CA VAL A 502 12.84 -13.28 18.25
C VAL A 502 14.09 -12.43 18.49
N THR A 503 14.35 -11.51 17.57
CA THR A 503 15.47 -10.57 17.62
C THR A 503 15.02 -9.19 18.09
N ARG A 504 13.77 -8.81 17.80
CA ARG A 504 13.19 -7.52 18.16
C ARG A 504 11.66 -7.50 18.05
N ALA A 505 11.04 -6.47 18.61
CA ALA A 505 9.64 -6.11 18.41
C ALA A 505 9.53 -4.88 17.50
N ILE A 506 8.54 -4.88 16.60
CA ILE A 506 8.26 -3.79 15.67
C ILE A 506 6.83 -3.31 15.87
N ARG A 507 6.66 -2.01 16.12
CA ARG A 507 5.38 -1.34 16.34
C ARG A 507 4.86 -0.71 15.05
N THR A 508 3.54 -0.75 14.87
CA THR A 508 2.85 -0.08 13.75
C THR A 508 1.83 0.94 14.27
N TYR A 509 1.62 2.03 13.53
CA TYR A 509 0.84 3.19 13.97
C TYR A 509 -0.24 3.61 12.95
N PHE A 510 -1.06 2.65 12.50
CA PHE A 510 -2.16 2.85 11.54
C PHE A 510 -3.31 3.72 12.05
#